data_AF-A0A845W397-F1
#
_entry.id   AF-A0A845W397-F1
#
_cell.length_a   1.000
_cell.length_b   1.000
_cell.length_c   1.000
_cell.angle_alpha   90.00
_cell.angle_beta   90.00
_cell.angle_gamma   90.00
#
_symmetry.space_group_name_H-M   'P 1'
#
loop_
_entity.id
_entity.type
_entity.pdbx_description
1 polymer ?
#
loop_
_entity_poly.entity_id
_entity_poly.type
_entity_poly.pdbx_seq_one_letter_code
_entity_poly.pdbx_strand_id
1 'polypeptide(L)'
;MTDIQRPNYFTSQFLIEADFNEEQAYHRDMRKRHNRSLHEWGVVEGLEVSREAEKQIAVTRGMAIDNEGRDIIILSDSPLPDTINLDGLELNTTIEITIIYREIPENPYQVEVGGVTKYTRTAERPKFVIYGGTTRQDNLQDGNVDLRTGNVPTDGTVVRLAQVRLDNNGNVSTVDNSVRKLAGAKLPSPRQFIVDIAEDDQTISVPAGTTVDDWVIFVSPRELAVQKSGAFVSDFEIEVSAEPETNGWRIRCYSQDLSTNTINPGTANYMLLRK
;
A
#
# COMPACT_ATOMS: atom_id res chain seq x y z
N MET A 1 26.76 -13.24 2.28
CA MET A 1 26.63 -14.10 3.47
C MET A 1 26.51 -15.54 3.02
N THR A 2 27.29 -16.45 3.57
CA THR A 2 27.20 -17.89 3.28
C THR A 2 26.16 -18.58 4.16
N ASP A 3 25.94 -18.07 5.39
CA ASP A 3 25.00 -18.61 6.38
C ASP A 3 24.23 -17.52 7.14
N ILE A 4 23.12 -17.91 7.78
CA ILE A 4 22.37 -17.08 8.73
C ILE A 4 22.84 -17.43 10.14
N GLN A 5 23.45 -16.48 10.83
CA GLN A 5 24.04 -16.68 12.15
C GLN A 5 23.53 -15.62 13.13
N ARG A 6 23.53 -15.96 14.41
CA ARG A 6 23.27 -15.04 15.52
C ARG A 6 24.28 -15.34 16.64
N PRO A 7 24.65 -14.33 17.45
CA PRO A 7 25.53 -14.56 18.59
C PRO A 7 24.97 -15.63 19.54
N ASN A 8 25.87 -16.46 20.08
CA ASN A 8 25.54 -17.47 21.09
C ASN A 8 26.27 -17.11 22.39
N TYR A 9 25.57 -16.40 23.28
CA TYR A 9 26.16 -15.89 24.51
C TYR A 9 26.44 -16.99 25.54
N PHE A 10 27.55 -16.84 26.26
CA PHE A 10 27.89 -17.69 27.40
C PHE A 10 28.42 -16.88 28.58
N THR A 11 28.39 -17.47 29.78
CA THR A 11 28.82 -16.79 31.01
C THR A 11 30.27 -16.34 30.92
N SER A 12 30.52 -15.09 31.35
CA SER A 12 31.85 -14.47 31.34
C SER A 12 32.45 -14.24 29.94
N GLN A 13 31.63 -14.29 28.89
CA GLN A 13 32.04 -13.83 27.57
C GLN A 13 32.26 -12.31 27.57
N PHE A 14 33.39 -11.87 27.01
CA PHE A 14 33.66 -10.45 26.73
C PHE A 14 33.02 -10.09 25.38
N LEU A 15 32.14 -9.08 25.37
CA LEU A 15 31.43 -8.63 24.18
C LEU A 15 32.12 -7.40 23.58
N ILE A 16 32.18 -7.35 22.25
CA ILE A 16 32.69 -6.22 21.49
C ILE A 16 31.62 -5.65 20.56
N GLU A 17 31.91 -4.50 19.95
CA GLU A 17 31.04 -3.82 18.99
C GLU A 17 30.51 -4.77 17.89
N ALA A 18 31.37 -5.65 17.36
CA ALA A 18 31.00 -6.59 16.32
C ALA A 18 29.85 -7.53 16.76
N ASP A 19 29.85 -8.02 18.00
CA ASP A 19 28.80 -8.92 18.50
C ASP A 19 27.44 -8.23 18.50
N PHE A 20 27.39 -6.95 18.91
CA PHE A 20 26.14 -6.16 18.94
C PHE A 20 25.69 -5.76 17.53
N ASN A 21 26.63 -5.45 16.64
CA ASN A 21 26.32 -5.14 15.24
C ASN A 21 25.73 -6.37 14.53
N GLU A 22 26.30 -7.55 14.76
CA GLU A 22 25.81 -8.82 14.22
C GLU A 22 24.44 -9.21 14.80
N GLU A 23 24.22 -9.02 16.11
CA GLU A 23 22.91 -9.23 16.73
C GLU A 23 21.83 -8.32 16.12
N GLN A 24 22.10 -7.03 16.00
CA GLN A 24 21.18 -6.07 15.38
C GLN A 24 20.90 -6.42 13.91
N ALA A 25 21.94 -6.74 13.14
CA ALA A 25 21.81 -7.14 11.76
C ALA A 25 20.96 -8.41 11.63
N TYR A 26 21.16 -9.41 12.49
CA TYR A 26 20.35 -10.64 12.49
C TYR A 26 18.86 -10.32 12.65
N HIS A 27 18.48 -9.54 13.66
CA HIS A 27 17.07 -9.23 13.91
C HIS A 27 16.45 -8.39 12.78
N ARG A 28 17.15 -7.35 12.32
CA ARG A 28 16.71 -6.49 11.22
C ARG A 28 16.55 -7.30 9.93
N ASP A 29 17.53 -8.12 9.58
CA ASP A 29 17.53 -8.87 8.33
C ASP A 29 16.52 -10.03 8.36
N MET A 30 16.27 -10.64 9.52
CA MET A 30 15.18 -11.61 9.70
C MET A 30 13.79 -10.97 9.57
N ARG A 31 13.59 -9.74 10.07
CA ARG A 31 12.34 -8.97 9.84
C ARG A 31 12.17 -8.63 8.36
N LYS A 32 13.19 -8.07 7.71
CA LYS A 32 13.18 -7.79 6.27
C LYS A 32 12.90 -9.06 5.45
N ARG A 33 13.46 -10.21 5.87
CA ARG A 33 13.19 -11.52 5.26
C ARG A 33 11.74 -11.96 5.43
N HIS A 34 11.18 -11.83 6.63
CA HIS A 34 9.78 -12.11 6.90
C HIS A 34 8.89 -11.28 5.97
N ASN A 35 9.11 -9.96 5.94
CA ASN A 35 8.38 -9.01 5.11
C ASN A 35 8.43 -9.39 3.62
N ARG A 36 9.62 -9.52 3.03
CA ARG A 36 9.71 -9.82 1.58
C ARG A 36 9.26 -11.22 1.16
N SER A 37 9.26 -12.19 2.09
CA SER A 37 8.96 -13.59 1.77
C SER A 37 7.49 -13.92 1.98
N LEU A 38 6.85 -13.32 2.98
CA LEU A 38 5.48 -13.64 3.38
C LEU A 38 4.49 -12.52 3.08
N HIS A 39 4.96 -11.34 2.66
CA HIS A 39 4.12 -10.21 2.30
C HIS A 39 4.48 -9.64 0.93
N GLU A 40 3.47 -9.10 0.25
CA GLU A 40 3.62 -8.20 -0.86
C GLU A 40 3.95 -6.80 -0.33
N TRP A 41 4.86 -6.10 -1.02
CA TRP A 41 5.20 -4.72 -0.73
C TRP A 41 4.06 -3.77 -1.15
N GLY A 42 3.96 -2.61 -0.49
CA GLY A 42 2.91 -1.63 -0.70
C GLY A 42 2.55 -0.85 0.57
N VAL A 43 1.46 -0.10 0.51
CA VAL A 43 0.86 0.60 1.66
C VAL A 43 0.15 -0.40 2.55
N VAL A 44 0.50 -0.43 3.84
CA VAL A 44 -0.13 -1.31 4.85
C VAL A 44 -1.39 -0.63 5.40
N GLU A 45 -1.24 0.62 5.85
CA GLU A 45 -2.33 1.42 6.40
C GLU A 45 -2.01 2.92 6.27
N GLY A 46 -3.06 3.74 6.21
CA GLY A 46 -2.93 5.20 6.15
C GLY A 46 -2.18 5.67 4.90
N LEU A 47 -1.25 6.62 5.08
CA LEU A 47 -0.47 7.25 4.00
C LEU A 47 -1.36 7.87 2.91
N GLU A 48 -2.51 8.40 3.34
CA GLU A 48 -3.50 8.97 2.45
C GLU A 48 -3.14 10.37 2.01
N VAL A 49 -3.15 10.61 0.71
CA VAL A 49 -2.91 11.94 0.16
C VAL A 49 -4.24 12.68 0.00
N SER A 50 -4.30 13.89 0.51
CA SER A 50 -5.44 14.80 0.34
C SER A 50 -4.96 16.19 -0.07
N ARG A 51 -5.83 16.95 -0.73
CA ARG A 51 -5.58 18.38 -0.96
C ARG A 51 -5.74 19.13 0.37
N GLU A 52 -4.72 19.90 0.74
CA GLU A 52 -4.76 20.76 1.93
C GLU A 52 -5.03 22.23 1.55
N ALA A 53 -4.34 22.73 0.51
CA ALA A 53 -4.53 24.08 -0.01
C ALA A 53 -4.46 24.10 -1.54
N GLU A 54 -4.32 25.28 -2.16
CA GLU A 54 -4.18 25.38 -3.61
C GLU A 54 -2.94 24.65 -4.13
N LYS A 55 -1.77 24.85 -3.52
CA LYS A 55 -0.49 24.24 -3.95
C LYS A 55 0.14 23.37 -2.88
N GLN A 56 -0.71 22.72 -2.11
CA GLN A 56 -0.29 21.94 -0.94
C GLN A 56 -1.16 20.71 -0.80
N ILE A 57 -0.52 19.59 -0.52
CA ILE A 57 -1.16 18.32 -0.17
C ILE A 57 -0.76 17.93 1.24
N ALA A 58 -1.61 17.18 1.93
CA ALA A 58 -1.30 16.50 3.18
C ALA A 58 -1.15 15.01 2.92
N VAL A 59 -0.32 14.34 3.72
CA VAL A 59 -0.20 12.88 3.73
C VAL A 59 -0.49 12.39 5.14
N THR A 60 -1.50 11.54 5.30
CA THR A 60 -1.83 11.00 6.62
C THR A 60 -0.71 10.08 7.13
N ARG A 61 -0.65 9.93 8.45
CA ARG A 61 0.26 8.97 9.09
C ARG A 61 -0.07 7.54 8.66
N GLY A 62 0.90 6.65 8.76
CA GLY A 62 0.71 5.26 8.37
C GLY A 62 2.01 4.52 8.13
N MET A 63 1.88 3.37 7.48
CA MET A 63 2.96 2.44 7.25
C MET A 63 2.92 1.88 5.83
N ALA A 64 4.09 1.68 5.26
CA ALA A 64 4.30 0.94 4.03
C ALA A 64 5.47 -0.04 4.19
N ILE A 65 5.56 -1.00 3.29
CA ILE A 65 6.68 -1.93 3.14
C ILE A 65 7.18 -1.82 1.70
N ASP A 66 8.48 -1.67 1.50
CA ASP A 66 9.08 -1.69 0.16
C ASP A 66 9.49 -3.10 -0.30
N ASN A 67 9.98 -3.21 -1.53
CA ASN A 67 10.36 -4.51 -2.12
C ASN A 67 11.53 -5.22 -1.40
N GLU A 68 12.34 -4.50 -0.63
CA GLU A 68 13.41 -5.06 0.19
C GLU A 68 12.90 -5.58 1.54
N GLY A 69 11.63 -5.33 1.86
CA GLY A 69 10.99 -5.69 3.12
C GLY A 69 11.26 -4.69 4.24
N ARG A 70 11.67 -3.45 3.92
CA ARG A 70 11.93 -2.40 4.90
C ARG A 70 10.62 -1.73 5.29
N ASP A 71 10.44 -1.51 6.59
CA ASP A 71 9.27 -0.83 7.13
C ASP A 71 9.44 0.69 6.95
N ILE A 72 8.46 1.34 6.33
CA ILE A 72 8.42 2.80 6.11
C ILE A 72 7.27 3.35 6.94
N ILE A 73 7.58 4.02 8.06
CA ILE A 73 6.58 4.41 9.06
C ILE A 73 6.61 5.92 9.27
N ILE A 74 5.45 6.57 9.20
CA ILE A 74 5.26 7.95 9.64
C ILE A 74 4.68 7.93 11.06
N LEU A 75 5.57 8.09 12.04
CA LEU A 75 5.21 8.18 13.46
C LEU A 75 4.55 9.53 13.80
N SER A 76 3.94 9.60 14.99
CA SER A 76 3.21 10.80 15.43
C SER A 76 4.09 12.02 15.66
N ASP A 77 5.36 11.80 15.97
CA ASP A 77 6.42 12.79 16.21
C ASP A 77 7.47 12.76 15.08
N SER A 78 7.09 12.24 13.91
CA SER A 78 7.98 12.19 12.75
C SER A 78 8.41 13.60 12.34
N PRO A 79 9.69 13.84 11.99
CA PRO A 79 10.15 15.10 11.46
C PRO A 79 9.74 15.32 9.99
N LEU A 80 9.03 14.35 9.37
CA LEU A 80 8.42 14.59 8.07
C LEU A 80 7.41 15.73 8.17
N PRO A 81 7.32 16.57 7.13
CA PRO A 81 6.30 17.62 7.11
C PRO A 81 4.91 16.98 6.97
N ASP A 82 3.93 17.49 7.73
CA ASP A 82 2.51 17.08 7.61
C ASP A 82 1.92 17.43 6.24
N THR A 83 2.53 18.39 5.55
CA THR A 83 2.10 18.88 4.24
C THR A 83 3.27 19.01 3.29
N ILE A 84 3.05 18.78 2.00
CA ILE A 84 4.05 18.90 0.94
C ILE A 84 3.69 20.13 0.10
N ASN A 85 4.59 21.11 0.07
CA ASN A 85 4.49 22.26 -0.84
C ASN A 85 4.80 21.83 -2.29
N LEU A 86 3.91 22.20 -3.21
CA LEU A 86 3.96 21.94 -4.66
C LEU A 86 4.26 23.21 -5.48
N ASP A 87 4.59 24.31 -4.84
CA ASP A 87 5.04 25.55 -5.48
C ASP A 87 6.28 25.31 -6.34
N GLY A 88 6.31 25.95 -7.50
CA GLY A 88 7.42 25.83 -8.46
C GLY A 88 7.41 24.54 -9.29
N LEU A 89 6.43 23.64 -9.07
CA LEU A 89 6.17 22.54 -9.99
C LEU A 89 5.52 23.03 -11.29
N GLU A 90 5.61 22.21 -12.33
CA GLU A 90 5.05 22.57 -13.63
C GLU A 90 3.53 22.68 -13.59
N LEU A 91 3.02 23.63 -14.36
CA LEU A 91 1.61 23.88 -14.51
C LEU A 91 0.99 22.83 -15.43
N ASN A 92 -0.29 22.54 -15.23
CA ASN A 92 -1.06 21.63 -16.08
C ASN A 92 -0.46 20.22 -16.22
N THR A 93 0.23 19.73 -15.19
CA THR A 93 0.93 18.44 -15.21
C THR A 93 0.32 17.43 -14.24
N THR A 94 0.70 16.17 -14.39
CA THR A 94 0.40 15.10 -13.45
C THR A 94 1.68 14.69 -12.75
N ILE A 95 1.67 14.74 -11.42
CA ILE A 95 2.78 14.30 -10.57
C ILE A 95 2.40 13.06 -9.79
N GLU A 96 3.41 12.33 -9.34
CA GLU A 96 3.24 11.12 -8.55
C GLU A 96 3.91 11.31 -7.20
N ILE A 97 3.16 11.10 -6.12
CA ILE A 97 3.63 11.21 -4.75
C ILE A 97 4.05 9.82 -4.28
N THR A 98 5.28 9.69 -3.82
CA THR A 98 5.86 8.43 -3.35
C THR A 98 6.58 8.61 -2.03
N ILE A 99 6.82 7.51 -1.33
CA ILE A 99 7.59 7.46 -0.09
C ILE A 99 8.69 6.40 -0.18
N ILE A 100 9.84 6.69 0.41
CA ILE A 100 11.00 5.80 0.44
C ILE A 100 11.55 5.66 1.86
N TYR A 101 12.19 4.53 2.13
CA TYR A 101 12.99 4.31 3.33
C TYR A 101 14.35 5.01 3.24
N ARG A 102 14.85 5.55 4.37
CA ARG A 102 16.23 6.01 4.51
C ARG A 102 16.79 5.67 5.88
N GLU A 103 18.09 5.42 5.91
CA GLU A 103 18.90 5.42 7.14
C GLU A 103 19.67 6.74 7.21
N ILE A 104 19.51 7.46 8.32
CA ILE A 104 20.13 8.76 8.56
C ILE A 104 20.88 8.69 9.89
N PRO A 105 22.18 9.00 9.94
CA PRO A 105 22.88 9.17 11.22
C PRO A 105 22.24 10.32 12.02
N GLU A 106 21.84 10.06 13.27
CA GLU A 106 20.98 10.97 14.03
C GLU A 106 21.78 12.04 14.81
N ASN A 107 21.40 13.31 14.66
CA ASN A 107 21.86 14.47 15.43
C ASN A 107 20.81 14.80 16.51
N PRO A 108 21.16 15.03 17.80
CA PRO A 108 22.47 15.43 18.36
C PRO A 108 23.33 14.31 18.91
N TYR A 109 23.03 13.07 18.60
CA TYR A 109 23.67 11.91 19.22
C TYR A 109 25.03 11.57 18.59
N GLN A 110 25.92 12.56 18.52
CA GLN A 110 27.26 12.45 17.94
C GLN A 110 28.37 12.56 19.00
N VAL A 111 29.51 11.92 18.73
CA VAL A 111 30.70 11.91 19.58
C VAL A 111 31.93 12.08 18.69
N GLU A 112 32.84 12.97 19.10
CA GLU A 112 34.13 13.13 18.43
C GLU A 112 35.12 12.07 18.92
N VAL A 113 35.63 11.24 18.02
CA VAL A 113 36.62 10.20 18.34
C VAL A 113 37.79 10.32 17.36
N GLY A 114 38.95 10.71 17.87
CA GLY A 114 40.15 10.86 17.03
C GLY A 114 40.01 11.92 15.92
N GLY A 115 39.21 12.97 16.15
CA GLY A 115 38.92 14.02 15.17
C GLY A 115 37.91 13.62 14.09
N VAL A 116 37.19 12.51 14.28
CA VAL A 116 36.11 12.07 13.40
C VAL A 116 34.79 12.08 14.18
N THR A 117 33.80 12.78 13.64
CA THR A 117 32.42 12.75 14.15
C THR A 117 31.84 11.35 13.93
N LYS A 118 31.46 10.69 15.01
CA LYS A 118 30.72 9.42 14.99
C LYS A 118 29.32 9.63 15.50
N TYR A 119 28.37 8.86 15.00
CA TYR A 119 26.97 8.89 15.44
C TYR A 119 26.67 7.66 16.28
N THR A 120 26.00 7.86 17.41
CA THR A 120 25.61 6.78 18.34
C THR A 120 24.24 6.20 18.02
N ARG A 121 23.52 6.78 17.06
CA ARG A 121 22.19 6.32 16.61
C ARG A 121 22.06 6.51 15.10
N THR A 122 21.40 5.55 14.46
CA THR A 122 20.91 5.64 13.10
C THR A 122 19.39 5.67 13.15
N ALA A 123 18.78 6.69 12.56
CA ALA A 123 17.34 6.79 12.42
C ALA A 123 16.89 6.18 11.10
N GLU A 124 15.90 5.29 11.17
CA GLU A 124 15.17 4.77 10.03
C GLU A 124 13.98 5.71 9.80
N ARG A 125 14.04 6.52 8.73
CA ARG A 125 13.05 7.57 8.47
C ARG A 125 12.58 7.58 7.02
N PRO A 126 11.29 7.82 6.78
CA PRO A 126 10.78 8.05 5.45
C PRO A 126 11.32 9.33 4.78
N LYS A 127 11.20 9.40 3.46
CA LYS A 127 11.27 10.61 2.63
C LYS A 127 10.13 10.61 1.64
N PHE A 128 9.55 11.77 1.37
CA PHE A 128 8.70 11.91 0.20
C PHE A 128 9.52 12.16 -1.06
N VAL A 129 9.11 11.55 -2.15
CA VAL A 129 9.69 11.79 -3.47
C VAL A 129 8.57 12.03 -4.46
N ILE A 130 8.63 13.19 -5.12
CA ILE A 130 7.69 13.59 -6.16
C ILE A 130 8.32 13.23 -7.52
N TYR A 131 7.59 12.49 -8.34
CA TYR A 131 7.96 12.23 -9.74
C TYR A 131 7.04 12.98 -10.69
N GLY A 132 7.48 13.14 -11.94
CA GLY A 132 6.75 13.92 -12.96
C GLY A 132 7.21 15.38 -13.06
N GLY A 133 8.26 15.77 -12.34
CA GLY A 133 8.92 17.06 -12.57
C GLY A 133 9.80 17.04 -13.83
N THR A 134 10.05 18.21 -14.41
CA THR A 134 11.07 18.37 -15.48
C THR A 134 12.44 18.77 -14.95
N THR A 135 12.51 19.22 -13.70
CA THR A 135 13.75 19.48 -13.00
C THR A 135 13.90 18.54 -11.82
N ARG A 136 15.16 18.22 -11.49
CA ARG A 136 15.50 17.49 -10.26
C ARG A 136 15.87 18.50 -9.19
N GLN A 137 15.27 18.36 -8.02
CA GLN A 137 15.64 19.13 -6.83
C GLN A 137 15.68 18.20 -5.63
N ASP A 138 16.80 18.21 -4.91
CA ASP A 138 16.97 17.36 -3.75
C ASP A 138 16.93 18.21 -2.47
N ASN A 139 16.51 17.59 -1.37
CA ASN A 139 16.53 18.13 -0.02
C ASN A 139 15.61 19.34 0.21
N LEU A 140 14.44 19.34 -0.41
CA LEU A 140 13.38 20.29 -0.14
C LEU A 140 12.73 20.01 1.23
N GLN A 141 12.13 21.03 1.82
CA GLN A 141 11.41 20.97 3.10
C GLN A 141 12.24 20.25 4.17
N ASP A 142 13.38 20.86 4.51
CA ASP A 142 14.34 20.36 5.51
C ASP A 142 14.90 18.97 5.21
N GLY A 143 15.10 18.66 3.92
CA GLY A 143 15.68 17.38 3.52
C GLY A 143 14.67 16.23 3.44
N ASN A 144 13.38 16.49 3.59
CA ASN A 144 12.33 15.48 3.67
C ASN A 144 11.56 15.24 2.37
N VAL A 145 11.76 16.10 1.38
CA VAL A 145 11.11 16.00 0.06
C VAL A 145 12.18 16.08 -1.04
N ASP A 146 12.09 15.20 -2.04
CA ASP A 146 12.83 15.31 -3.29
C ASP A 146 11.87 15.43 -4.47
N LEU A 147 12.30 16.14 -5.52
CA LEU A 147 11.67 16.17 -6.83
C LEU A 147 12.56 15.45 -7.84
N ARG A 148 11.99 14.49 -8.55
CA ARG A 148 12.66 13.67 -9.55
C ARG A 148 12.00 13.82 -10.91
N THR A 149 12.82 13.64 -11.94
CA THR A 149 12.38 13.61 -13.33
C THR A 149 12.06 12.19 -13.78
N GLY A 150 11.22 12.08 -14.81
CA GLY A 150 10.83 10.79 -15.39
C GLY A 150 9.75 10.05 -14.61
N ASN A 151 9.55 8.79 -14.98
CA ASN A 151 8.49 7.95 -14.43
C ASN A 151 8.89 7.34 -13.08
N VAL A 152 7.89 7.11 -12.22
CA VAL A 152 8.05 6.39 -10.95
C VAL A 152 8.51 4.94 -11.21
N PRO A 153 9.56 4.45 -10.53
CA PRO A 153 9.94 3.04 -10.55
C PRO A 153 8.78 2.12 -10.14
N THR A 154 8.61 1.01 -10.85
CA THR A 154 7.54 0.02 -10.58
C THR A 154 8.04 -1.27 -9.92
N ASP A 155 9.35 -1.34 -9.63
CA ASP A 155 10.01 -2.48 -9.00
C ASP A 155 9.79 -2.56 -7.48
N GLY A 156 9.14 -1.56 -6.89
CA GLY A 156 8.86 -1.45 -5.47
C GLY A 156 10.01 -0.89 -4.63
N THR A 157 11.04 -0.33 -5.26
CA THR A 157 12.08 0.47 -4.57
C THR A 157 11.50 1.75 -3.96
N VAL A 158 10.37 2.23 -4.50
CA VAL A 158 9.56 3.32 -3.96
C VAL A 158 8.11 2.86 -3.81
N VAL A 159 7.41 3.39 -2.80
CA VAL A 159 5.99 3.09 -2.60
C VAL A 159 5.16 4.26 -3.07
N ARG A 160 4.30 4.04 -4.07
CA ARG A 160 3.40 5.06 -4.62
C ARG A 160 2.21 5.30 -3.71
N LEU A 161 1.97 6.57 -3.39
CA LEU A 161 0.89 7.01 -2.50
C LEU A 161 -0.28 7.63 -3.26
N ALA A 162 -0.02 8.45 -4.26
CA ALA A 162 -1.09 9.05 -5.06
C ALA A 162 -0.57 9.60 -6.38
N GLN A 163 -1.50 9.75 -7.33
CA GLN A 163 -1.31 10.59 -8.49
C GLN A 163 -2.05 11.91 -8.27
N VAL A 164 -1.40 13.05 -8.53
CA VAL A 164 -1.97 14.38 -8.31
C VAL A 164 -1.94 15.18 -9.60
N ARG A 165 -3.09 15.72 -10.00
CA ARG A 165 -3.22 16.61 -11.16
C ARG A 165 -3.13 18.06 -10.73
N LEU A 166 -2.22 18.82 -11.34
CA LEU A 166 -2.10 20.26 -11.14
C LEU A 166 -2.74 21.01 -12.30
N ASP A 167 -3.56 22.03 -12.05
CA ASP A 167 -4.21 22.83 -13.11
C ASP A 167 -3.26 23.85 -13.77
N ASN A 168 -3.80 24.70 -14.65
CA ASN A 168 -3.03 25.74 -15.34
C ASN A 168 -2.41 26.80 -14.42
N ASN A 169 -2.85 26.90 -13.15
CA ASN A 169 -2.29 27.79 -12.14
C ASN A 169 -1.31 27.06 -11.22
N GLY A 170 -1.13 25.74 -11.41
CA GLY A 170 -0.32 24.87 -10.57
C GLY A 170 -1.07 24.40 -9.32
N ASN A 171 -2.39 24.63 -9.26
CA ASN A 171 -3.20 24.26 -8.10
C ASN A 171 -3.63 22.80 -8.20
N VAL A 172 -3.77 22.13 -7.05
CA VAL A 172 -4.24 20.76 -6.93
C VAL A 172 -5.69 20.67 -7.44
N SER A 173 -5.84 20.05 -8.60
CA SER A 173 -7.13 19.82 -9.26
C SER A 173 -7.76 18.52 -8.79
N THR A 174 -7.01 17.42 -8.82
CA THR A 174 -7.47 16.09 -8.39
C THR A 174 -6.36 15.34 -7.66
N VAL A 175 -6.75 14.50 -6.71
CA VAL A 175 -5.87 13.55 -6.03
C VAL A 175 -6.47 12.17 -6.22
N ASP A 176 -5.74 11.29 -6.90
CA ASP A 176 -6.13 9.90 -7.14
C ASP A 176 -5.30 8.96 -6.27
N ASN A 177 -5.99 8.35 -5.32
CA ASN A 177 -5.42 7.40 -4.36
C ASN A 177 -5.60 5.93 -4.79
N SER A 178 -6.32 5.67 -5.88
CA SER A 178 -6.55 4.31 -6.39
C SER A 178 -5.30 3.68 -7.01
N VAL A 179 -4.30 4.49 -7.35
CA VAL A 179 -3.01 4.05 -7.92
C VAL A 179 -2.09 3.34 -6.91
N ARG A 180 -2.48 3.28 -5.63
CA ARG A 180 -1.67 2.63 -4.58
C ARG A 180 -1.65 1.13 -4.77
N LYS A 181 -0.47 0.55 -4.59
CA LYS A 181 -0.36 -0.88 -4.29
C LYS A 181 -0.52 -1.07 -2.79
N LEU A 182 -1.51 -1.85 -2.35
CA LEU A 182 -1.64 -2.25 -0.96
C LEU A 182 -0.71 -3.43 -0.65
N ALA A 183 -0.08 -3.40 0.52
CA ALA A 183 0.63 -4.55 1.06
C ALA A 183 -0.38 -5.61 1.47
N GLY A 184 0.02 -6.88 1.40
CA GLY A 184 -0.84 -8.00 1.73
C GLY A 184 -0.07 -9.29 1.90
N ALA A 185 -0.75 -10.37 2.23
CA ALA A 185 -0.11 -11.67 2.34
C ALA A 185 0.41 -12.14 0.97
N LYS A 186 1.66 -12.58 0.93
CA LYS A 186 2.24 -13.23 -0.24
C LYS A 186 1.82 -14.68 -0.24
N LEU A 187 0.93 -15.03 -1.17
CA LEU A 187 0.55 -16.42 -1.34
C LEU A 187 1.63 -17.18 -2.13
N PRO A 188 1.94 -18.43 -1.74
CA PRO A 188 2.80 -19.28 -2.54
C PRO A 188 2.14 -19.55 -3.89
N SER A 189 2.82 -19.17 -4.96
CA SER A 189 2.41 -19.54 -6.33
C SER A 189 2.22 -21.07 -6.41
N PRO A 190 1.11 -21.56 -7.01
CA PRO A 190 0.15 -20.84 -7.86
C PRO A 190 -1.11 -20.34 -7.16
N ARG A 191 -1.21 -20.36 -5.82
CA ARG A 191 -2.45 -19.96 -5.13
C ARG A 191 -2.71 -18.47 -5.33
N GLN A 192 -3.69 -18.17 -6.17
CA GLN A 192 -4.17 -16.84 -6.47
C GLN A 192 -5.49 -16.63 -5.72
N PHE A 193 -5.72 -15.41 -5.25
CA PHE A 193 -7.02 -14.99 -4.76
C PHE A 193 -7.36 -13.62 -5.33
N ILE A 194 -8.63 -13.44 -5.69
CA ILE A 194 -9.17 -12.20 -6.25
C ILE A 194 -10.33 -11.81 -5.37
N VAL A 195 -10.34 -10.59 -4.86
CA VAL A 195 -11.45 -10.03 -4.07
C VAL A 195 -11.92 -8.78 -4.78
N ASP A 196 -13.21 -8.70 -5.08
CA ASP A 196 -13.82 -7.53 -5.71
C ASP A 196 -15.33 -7.51 -5.43
N ILE A 197 -16.01 -6.53 -6.00
CA ILE A 197 -17.45 -6.34 -5.92
C ILE A 197 -18.08 -6.77 -7.24
N ALA A 198 -19.22 -7.43 -7.18
CA ALA A 198 -20.08 -7.67 -8.32
C ALA A 198 -21.43 -6.97 -8.12
N GLU A 199 -21.93 -6.38 -9.20
CA GLU A 199 -23.32 -5.95 -9.32
C GLU A 199 -24.24 -7.17 -9.53
N ASP A 200 -25.54 -6.98 -9.32
CA ASP A 200 -26.53 -8.00 -9.65
C ASP A 200 -26.42 -8.45 -11.12
N ASP A 201 -26.51 -9.76 -11.33
CA ASP A 201 -26.45 -10.43 -12.63
C ASP A 201 -25.12 -10.30 -13.40
N GLN A 202 -24.04 -9.89 -12.72
CA GLN A 202 -22.72 -9.78 -13.32
C GLN A 202 -22.02 -11.14 -13.44
N THR A 203 -21.45 -11.41 -14.62
CA THR A 203 -20.50 -12.52 -14.83
C THR A 203 -19.06 -12.04 -14.63
N ILE A 204 -18.34 -12.68 -13.73
CA ILE A 204 -16.93 -12.41 -13.44
C ILE A 204 -16.07 -13.45 -14.14
N SER A 205 -15.16 -13.01 -15.01
CA SER A 205 -14.22 -13.90 -15.68
C SER A 205 -13.13 -14.40 -14.73
N VAL A 206 -12.75 -15.68 -14.85
CA VAL A 206 -11.53 -16.17 -14.18
C VAL A 206 -10.27 -15.72 -14.93
N PRO A 207 -9.10 -15.66 -14.27
CA PRO A 207 -7.85 -15.25 -14.91
C PRO A 207 -7.50 -16.01 -16.19
N ALA A 208 -6.90 -15.30 -17.14
CA ALA A 208 -6.49 -15.87 -18.43
C ALA A 208 -5.58 -17.10 -18.24
N GLY A 209 -5.83 -18.15 -19.03
CA GLY A 209 -5.11 -19.42 -18.93
C GLY A 209 -5.58 -20.35 -17.81
N THR A 210 -6.71 -20.03 -17.16
CA THR A 210 -7.41 -20.90 -16.21
C THR A 210 -8.87 -21.09 -16.62
N THR A 211 -9.53 -22.08 -16.04
CA THR A 211 -10.94 -22.42 -16.22
C THR A 211 -11.72 -22.23 -14.92
N VAL A 212 -13.05 -22.12 -14.97
CA VAL A 212 -13.90 -22.06 -13.76
C VAL A 212 -13.60 -23.18 -12.76
N ASP A 213 -13.23 -24.37 -13.25
CA ASP A 213 -12.88 -25.52 -12.41
C ASP A 213 -11.59 -25.33 -11.59
N ASP A 214 -10.70 -24.43 -12.00
CA ASP A 214 -9.47 -24.11 -11.27
C ASP A 214 -9.75 -23.26 -10.01
N TRP A 215 -10.99 -22.78 -9.82
CA TRP A 215 -11.34 -21.80 -8.80
C TRP A 215 -12.51 -22.23 -7.91
N VAL A 216 -12.53 -21.70 -6.70
CA VAL A 216 -13.65 -21.69 -5.76
C VAL A 216 -14.08 -20.25 -5.58
N ILE A 217 -15.38 -19.99 -5.61
CA ILE A 217 -15.93 -18.66 -5.33
C ILE A 217 -16.61 -18.64 -3.96
N PHE A 218 -16.33 -17.60 -3.18
CA PHE A 218 -17.08 -17.23 -1.99
C PHE A 218 -17.79 -15.92 -2.28
N VAL A 219 -19.08 -15.82 -1.95
CA VAL A 219 -19.89 -14.63 -2.20
C VAL A 219 -20.59 -14.23 -0.91
N SER A 220 -20.60 -12.93 -0.62
CA SER A 220 -21.29 -12.34 0.53
C SER A 220 -22.06 -11.11 0.06
N PRO A 221 -23.30 -10.89 0.55
CA PRO A 221 -23.99 -9.63 0.28
C PRO A 221 -23.17 -8.47 0.84
N ARG A 222 -23.11 -7.36 0.09
CA ARG A 222 -22.50 -6.10 0.52
C ARG A 222 -23.57 -5.08 0.87
N GLU A 223 -24.45 -4.78 -0.08
CA GLU A 223 -25.64 -3.97 0.13
C GLU A 223 -26.86 -4.76 -0.32
N LEU A 224 -27.69 -5.11 0.65
CA LEU A 224 -29.04 -5.57 0.38
C LEU A 224 -29.88 -4.34 0.08
N ALA A 225 -30.50 -4.28 -1.11
CA ALA A 225 -31.33 -3.16 -1.51
C ALA A 225 -32.46 -2.92 -0.47
N VAL A 226 -32.21 -1.94 0.41
CA VAL A 226 -33.04 -1.19 1.38
C VAL A 226 -34.33 -1.84 1.95
N GLN A 227 -34.39 -1.90 3.29
CA GLN A 227 -35.62 -1.97 4.09
C GLN A 227 -36.59 -0.81 3.79
N LYS A 228 -37.77 -1.11 3.23
CA LYS A 228 -38.92 -0.20 3.30
C LYS A 228 -39.68 -0.42 4.62
N SER A 229 -40.00 0.66 5.32
CA SER A 229 -40.86 0.64 6.52
C SER A 229 -42.28 0.17 6.15
N GLY A 230 -42.65 -1.05 6.53
CA GLY A 230 -43.99 -1.63 6.35
C GLY A 230 -43.96 -3.16 6.44
N ALA A 231 -45.10 -3.81 6.67
CA ALA A 231 -45.21 -5.27 6.66
C ALA A 231 -45.11 -5.79 5.22
N PHE A 232 -43.93 -6.24 4.81
CA PHE A 232 -43.68 -6.87 3.51
C PHE A 232 -43.27 -8.33 3.69
N VAL A 233 -43.57 -9.16 2.69
CA VAL A 233 -42.92 -10.44 2.47
C VAL A 233 -41.87 -10.17 1.39
N SER A 234 -40.61 -10.00 1.78
CA SER A 234 -39.50 -9.80 0.84
C SER A 234 -38.60 -11.01 0.87
N ASP A 235 -38.31 -11.56 -0.30
CA ASP A 235 -37.28 -12.60 -0.43
C ASP A 235 -35.95 -11.95 -0.77
N PHE A 236 -34.92 -12.42 -0.09
CA PHE A 236 -33.53 -12.09 -0.36
C PHE A 236 -32.89 -13.29 -1.02
N GLU A 237 -32.22 -13.05 -2.15
CA GLU A 237 -31.57 -14.10 -2.91
C GLU A 237 -30.13 -13.72 -3.25
N ILE A 238 -29.22 -14.65 -2.95
CA ILE A 238 -27.91 -14.71 -3.57
C ILE A 238 -27.81 -16.04 -4.30
N GLU A 239 -27.60 -15.94 -5.60
CA GLU A 239 -27.34 -17.09 -6.46
C GLU A 239 -25.94 -16.95 -7.04
N VAL A 240 -25.21 -18.07 -7.04
CA VAL A 240 -23.88 -18.14 -7.65
C VAL A 240 -23.82 -19.38 -8.51
N SER A 241 -23.55 -19.18 -9.80
CA SER A 241 -23.50 -20.27 -10.77
C SER A 241 -22.25 -20.17 -11.63
N ALA A 242 -21.59 -21.32 -11.85
CA ALA A 242 -20.55 -21.43 -12.85
C ALA A 242 -21.14 -21.21 -14.25
N GLU A 243 -20.49 -20.38 -15.08
CA GLU A 243 -20.79 -20.22 -16.50
C GLU A 243 -19.57 -20.66 -17.34
N PRO A 244 -19.46 -21.97 -17.67
CA PRO A 244 -18.31 -22.48 -18.41
C PRO A 244 -18.14 -21.88 -19.81
N GLU A 245 -19.25 -21.47 -20.44
CA GLU A 245 -19.24 -20.88 -21.79
C GLU A 245 -18.55 -19.52 -21.85
N THR A 246 -18.74 -18.70 -20.81
CA THR A 246 -18.10 -17.39 -20.64
C THR A 246 -16.81 -17.48 -19.82
N ASN A 247 -16.46 -18.70 -19.36
CA ASN A 247 -15.36 -18.99 -18.46
C ASN A 247 -15.39 -18.10 -17.19
N GLY A 248 -16.54 -18.04 -16.55
CA GLY A 248 -16.76 -17.16 -15.41
C GLY A 248 -17.73 -17.69 -14.36
N TRP A 249 -17.93 -16.89 -13.32
CA TRP A 249 -18.97 -17.09 -12.31
C TRP A 249 -20.01 -15.99 -12.44
N ARG A 250 -21.27 -16.36 -12.60
CA ARG A 250 -22.39 -15.41 -12.52
C ARG A 250 -22.83 -15.25 -11.09
N ILE A 251 -22.99 -14.00 -10.65
CA ILE A 251 -23.51 -13.66 -9.34
C ILE A 251 -24.83 -12.91 -9.51
N ARG A 252 -25.88 -13.38 -8.85
CA ARG A 252 -27.14 -12.64 -8.68
C ARG A 252 -27.30 -12.28 -7.22
N CYS A 253 -27.64 -11.02 -6.95
CA CYS A 253 -27.78 -10.48 -5.60
C CYS A 253 -28.87 -9.41 -5.61
N TYR A 254 -30.08 -9.77 -5.20
CA TYR A 254 -31.23 -8.85 -5.23
C TYR A 254 -32.19 -9.09 -4.07
N SER A 255 -33.07 -8.13 -3.85
CA SER A 255 -34.28 -8.31 -3.05
C SER A 255 -35.51 -8.22 -3.94
N GLN A 256 -36.48 -9.10 -3.71
CA GLN A 256 -37.74 -9.10 -4.45
C GLN A 256 -38.89 -8.67 -3.53
N ASP A 257 -39.62 -7.64 -3.95
CA ASP A 257 -40.90 -7.30 -3.33
C ASP A 257 -41.98 -8.24 -3.91
N LEU A 258 -42.40 -9.22 -3.11
CA LEU A 258 -43.37 -10.22 -3.54
C LEU A 258 -44.78 -9.65 -3.78
N SER A 259 -45.07 -8.46 -3.25
CA SER A 259 -46.37 -7.80 -3.44
C SER A 259 -46.50 -7.12 -4.81
N THR A 260 -45.37 -6.61 -5.33
CA THR A 260 -45.30 -5.89 -6.61
C THR A 260 -44.54 -6.66 -7.69
N ASN A 261 -43.93 -7.79 -7.33
CA ASN A 261 -42.99 -8.55 -8.14
C ASN A 261 -41.80 -7.71 -8.66
N THR A 262 -41.41 -6.69 -7.90
CA THR A 262 -40.32 -5.78 -8.27
C THR A 262 -38.98 -6.31 -7.76
N ILE A 263 -37.98 -6.39 -8.64
CA ILE A 263 -36.60 -6.73 -8.30
C ILE A 263 -35.84 -5.44 -7.98
N ASN A 264 -35.18 -5.41 -6.83
CA ASN A 264 -34.26 -4.35 -6.45
C ASN A 264 -32.83 -4.92 -6.45
N PRO A 265 -31.98 -4.54 -7.42
CA PRO A 265 -30.63 -5.08 -7.52
C PRO A 265 -29.77 -4.58 -6.34
N GLY A 266 -28.95 -5.47 -5.81
CA GLY A 266 -27.96 -5.19 -4.77
C GLY A 266 -26.53 -5.34 -5.30
N THR A 267 -25.59 -5.40 -4.37
CA THR A 267 -24.17 -5.69 -4.67
C THR A 267 -23.65 -6.79 -3.74
N ALA A 268 -22.73 -7.59 -4.26
CA ALA A 268 -22.07 -8.65 -3.50
C ALA A 268 -20.55 -8.47 -3.52
N ASN A 269 -19.89 -8.73 -2.39
CA ASN A 269 -18.45 -8.96 -2.39
C ASN A 269 -18.21 -10.41 -2.81
N TYR A 270 -17.22 -10.66 -3.65
CA TYR A 270 -16.80 -12.01 -3.99
C TYR A 270 -15.31 -12.22 -3.75
N MET A 271 -14.94 -13.48 -3.50
CA MET A 271 -13.56 -13.95 -3.43
C MET A 271 -13.40 -15.19 -4.30
N LEU A 272 -12.60 -15.10 -5.36
CA LEU A 272 -12.12 -16.27 -6.09
C LEU A 272 -10.85 -16.78 -5.43
N LEU A 273 -10.79 -18.08 -5.13
CA LEU A 273 -9.62 -18.77 -4.60
C LEU A 273 -9.22 -19.89 -5.56
N ARG A 274 -7.99 -19.86 -6.08
CA ARG A 274 -7.49 -20.93 -6.93
C ARG A 274 -7.26 -22.20 -6.10
N LYS A 275 -7.75 -23.34 -6.59
CA LYS A 275 -7.60 -24.66 -5.98
C LYS A 275 -6.12 -25.09 -5.93
#